data_AF-X1EB32-F1
#
_entry.id   AF-X1EB32-F1
#
_cell.length_a   1.000
_cell.length_b   1.000
_cell.length_c   1.000
_cell.angle_alpha   90.00
_cell.angle_beta   90.00
_cell.angle_gamma   90.00
#
_symmetry.space_group_name_H-M   'P 1'
#
loop_
_entity.id
_entity.type
_entity.pdbx_description
1 polymer ?
#
loop_
_entity_poly.entity_id
_entity_poly.type
_entity_poly.pdbx_seq_one_letter_code
_entity_poly.pdbx_strand_id
1 'polypeptide(L)'
;PSDGKTLLHYSSAYNTGRMIARILTSEKSIGKSYTCAHNVINTQDDYIKLIAGVVGVEPNIVHIPAEYLLKMGNKEINNSLITELTQYN
;
A
#
# COMPACT_ATOMS: atom_id res chain seq x y z
N PRO A 1 -2.29 -8.32 6.63
CA PRO A 1 -1.27 -9.38 6.79
C PRO A 1 -0.24 -8.94 7.81
N SER A 2 0.38 -9.86 8.54
CA SER A 2 1.30 -9.51 9.63
C SER A 2 0.58 -8.73 10.75
N ASP A 3 1.26 -7.79 11.42
CA ASP A 3 0.82 -7.16 12.68
C ASP A 3 0.14 -5.80 12.52
N GLY A 4 -0.14 -5.36 11.29
CA GLY A 4 -0.83 -4.10 11.00
C GLY A 4 0.03 -2.83 11.12
N LYS A 5 1.29 -2.93 11.56
CA LYS A 5 2.15 -1.78 11.85
C LYS A 5 3.01 -1.33 10.67
N THR A 6 3.03 -2.09 9.58
CA THR A 6 3.76 -1.73 8.36
C THR A 6 3.34 -0.33 7.90
N LEU A 7 4.33 0.55 7.73
CA LEU A 7 4.10 1.91 7.25
C LEU A 7 3.76 1.89 5.76
N LEU A 8 2.68 2.57 5.40
CA LEU A 8 2.20 2.69 4.03
C LEU A 8 2.32 4.14 3.55
N HIS A 9 2.87 4.29 2.34
CA HIS A 9 2.82 5.53 1.58
C HIS A 9 1.74 5.40 0.50
N TYR A 10 0.50 5.71 0.88
CA TYR A 10 -0.59 5.75 -0.09
C TYR A 10 -0.69 7.13 -0.76
N SER A 11 -1.25 7.16 -1.96
CA SER A 11 -1.56 8.38 -2.70
C SER A 11 -2.90 8.24 -3.39
N SER A 12 -3.49 9.37 -3.77
CA SER A 12 -4.66 9.38 -4.63
C SER A 12 -4.22 9.23 -6.09
N ALA A 13 -4.91 8.37 -6.85
CA ALA A 13 -4.71 8.21 -8.28
C ALA A 13 -4.81 9.55 -9.04
N TYR A 14 -5.66 10.47 -8.57
CA TYR A 14 -5.78 11.81 -9.11
C TYR A 14 -4.45 12.60 -8.97
N ASN A 15 -3.83 12.57 -7.80
CA ASN A 15 -2.54 13.24 -7.55
C ASN A 15 -1.41 12.59 -8.35
N THR A 16 -1.42 11.26 -8.47
CA THR A 16 -0.49 10.53 -9.34
C THR A 16 -0.62 10.98 -10.79
N GLY A 17 -1.85 11.12 -11.31
CA GLY A 17 -2.09 11.63 -12.66
C GLY A 17 -1.57 13.05 -12.87
N ARG A 18 -1.81 13.94 -11.89
CA ARG A 18 -1.27 15.32 -11.89
C ARG A 18 0.28 15.33 -11.88
N MET A 19 0.89 14.46 -11.09
CA MET A 19 2.36 14.31 -11.05
C MET A 19 2.91 13.85 -12.39
N ILE A 20 2.30 12.81 -13.00
CA ILE A 20 2.70 12.29 -14.32
C ILE A 20 2.60 13.39 -15.38
N ALA A 21 1.48 14.10 -15.44
CA ALA A 21 1.28 15.21 -16.38
C ALA A 21 2.38 16.27 -16.24
N ARG A 22 2.82 16.57 -15.01
CA ARG A 22 3.90 17.53 -14.76
C ARG A 22 5.28 17.01 -15.15
N ILE A 23 5.54 15.73 -14.91
CA ILE A 23 6.80 15.06 -15.27
C ILE A 23 6.99 15.04 -16.78
N LEU A 24 5.94 14.71 -17.54
CA LEU A 24 6.00 14.60 -19.00
C LEU A 24 6.41 15.91 -19.69
N THR A 25 6.14 17.06 -19.06
CA THR A 25 6.47 18.39 -19.61
C THR A 25 7.77 18.97 -19.06
N SER A 26 8.59 18.17 -18.37
CA SER A 26 9.75 18.66 -17.62
C SER A 26 11.02 17.92 -18.03
N GLU A 27 11.90 18.57 -18.80
CA GLU A 27 13.22 18.01 -19.15
C GLU A 27 14.06 17.67 -17.91
N LYS A 28 13.87 18.42 -16.81
CA LYS A 28 14.53 18.17 -15.53
C LYS A 28 14.16 16.82 -14.91
N SER A 29 13.11 16.17 -15.41
CA SER A 29 12.60 14.89 -14.93
C SER A 29 13.11 13.70 -15.74
N ILE A 30 13.81 13.93 -16.85
CA ILE A 30 14.42 12.86 -17.65
C ILE A 30 15.43 12.09 -16.81
N GLY A 31 15.32 10.76 -16.83
CA GLY A 31 16.22 9.86 -16.10
C GLY A 31 16.04 9.88 -14.57
N LYS A 32 14.95 10.44 -14.04
CA LYS A 32 14.67 10.51 -12.60
C LYS A 32 13.47 9.67 -12.21
N SER A 33 13.53 9.14 -10.99
CA SER A 33 12.42 8.45 -10.34
C SER A 33 11.74 9.37 -9.33
N TYR A 34 10.41 9.29 -9.26
CA TYR A 34 9.60 10.10 -8.35
C TYR A 34 8.57 9.21 -7.66
N THR A 35 8.36 9.45 -6.37
CA THR A 35 7.30 8.81 -5.59
C THR A 35 6.18 9.81 -5.35
N CYS A 36 4.97 9.47 -5.78
CA CYS A 36 3.77 10.23 -5.39
C CYS A 36 3.27 9.65 -4.06
N ALA A 37 3.48 10.38 -2.96
CA ALA A 37 3.02 9.98 -1.64
C ALA A 37 2.21 11.11 -1.01
N HIS A 38 1.36 10.74 -0.05
CA HIS A 38 0.74 11.72 0.85
C HIS A 38 1.79 12.30 1.81
N ASN A 39 1.49 13.45 2.43
CA ASN A 39 2.38 14.09 3.41
C ASN A 39 2.32 13.45 4.80
N VAL A 40 1.42 12.49 5.00
CA VAL A 40 1.27 11.72 6.23
C VAL A 40 1.61 10.28 5.93
N ILE A 41 2.36 9.67 6.84
CA ILE A 41 2.66 8.24 6.85
C ILE A 41 1.69 7.60 7.85
N ASN A 42 1.04 6.52 7.45
CA ASN A 42 0.15 5.79 8.34
C ASN A 42 0.48 4.30 8.34
N THR A 43 0.04 3.60 9.38
CA THR A 43 0.12 2.15 9.44
C THR A 43 -0.92 1.50 8.54
N GLN A 44 -0.79 0.19 8.28
CA GLN A 44 -1.82 -0.58 7.59
C GLN A 44 -3.17 -0.51 8.31
N ASP A 45 -3.18 -0.55 9.65
CA ASP A 45 -4.41 -0.46 10.43
C ASP A 45 -5.07 0.90 10.32
N ASP A 46 -4.30 1.97 10.36
CA ASP A 46 -4.80 3.34 10.15
C ASP A 46 -5.45 3.48 8.77
N TYR A 47 -4.85 2.86 7.74
CA TYR A 47 -5.40 2.86 6.39
C TYR A 47 -6.73 2.09 6.32
N ILE A 48 -6.84 0.93 6.97
CA ILE A 48 -8.11 0.20 7.05
C ILE A 48 -9.19 1.01 7.79
N LYS A 49 -8.83 1.64 8.91
CA LYS A 49 -9.74 2.52 9.66
C LYS A 49 -10.21 3.71 8.84
N LEU A 50 -9.32 4.32 8.05
CA LEU A 50 -9.67 5.39 7.14
C LEU A 50 -10.74 4.93 6.13
N ILE A 51 -10.54 3.78 5.47
CA ILE A 51 -11.51 3.24 4.51
C ILE A 51 -12.84 2.90 5.21
N ALA A 52 -12.79 2.26 6.38
CA ALA A 52 -13.97 1.90 7.15
C ALA A 52 -14.79 3.14 7.55
N GLY A 53 -14.10 4.21 7.96
CA GLY A 53 -14.72 5.50 8.27
C GLY A 53 -15.43 6.14 7.06
N VAL A 54 -14.87 6.01 5.85
CA VAL A 54 -15.51 6.50 4.61
C VAL A 54 -16.82 5.78 4.31
N VAL A 55 -16.91 4.48 4.63
CA VAL A 55 -18.14 3.68 4.42
C VAL A 55 -19.04 3.63 5.67
N GLY A 56 -18.66 4.32 6.76
CA GLY A 56 -19.48 4.46 7.97
C GLY A 56 -19.57 3.20 8.83
N VAL A 57 -18.54 2.34 8.81
CA VAL A 57 -18.52 1.09 9.60
C VAL A 57 -17.32 1.06 10.55
N GLU A 58 -17.45 0.34 11.66
CA GLU A 58 -16.31 0.03 12.54
C GLU A 58 -15.62 -1.25 12.05
N PRO A 59 -14.30 -1.22 11.72
CA PRO A 59 -13.61 -2.39 11.20
C PRO A 59 -13.27 -3.40 12.31
N ASN A 60 -13.61 -4.67 12.10
CA ASN A 60 -13.05 -5.76 12.90
C ASN A 60 -11.71 -6.22 12.30
N ILE A 61 -10.61 -5.70 12.83
CA ILE A 61 -9.26 -5.98 12.30
C ILE A 61 -8.73 -7.29 12.90
N VAL A 62 -8.37 -8.23 12.02
CA VAL A 62 -7.73 -9.50 12.40
C VAL A 62 -6.36 -9.59 11.73
N HIS A 63 -5.34 -9.82 12.54
CA HIS A 63 -3.98 -10.01 12.09
C HIS A 63 -3.72 -11.48 11.78
N ILE A 64 -3.32 -11.77 10.54
CA ILE A 64 -2.92 -13.10 10.11
C ILE A 64 -1.41 -13.05 9.84
N PRO A 65 -0.59 -13.77 10.64
CA PRO A 65 0.84 -13.86 10.40
C PRO A 65 1.16 -14.35 8.99
N ALA A 66 2.11 -13.69 8.33
CA ALA A 66 2.40 -13.92 6.92
C ALA A 66 2.89 -15.35 6.64
N GLU A 67 3.62 -15.96 7.58
CA GLU A 67 4.11 -17.32 7.48
C GLU A 67 2.98 -18.35 7.36
N TYR A 68 1.80 -18.08 7.92
CA TYR A 68 0.65 -18.96 7.75
C TYR A 68 0.10 -18.87 6.33
N LEU A 69 -0.03 -17.65 5.79
CA LEU A 69 -0.49 -17.43 4.42
C LEU A 69 0.44 -18.10 3.41
N LEU A 70 1.75 -17.95 3.58
CA LEU A 70 2.76 -18.55 2.68
C LEU A 70 2.78 -20.08 2.77
N LYS A 71 2.55 -20.66 3.95
CA LYS A 71 2.49 -22.12 4.15
C LYS A 71 1.24 -22.78 3.56
N MET A 72 0.19 -22.03 3.25
CA MET A 72 -1.04 -22.61 2.68
C MET A 72 -0.84 -23.16 1.26
N GLY A 73 0.24 -22.79 0.56
CA GLY A 73 0.56 -23.31 -0.78
C GLY A 73 -0.50 -23.02 -1.85
N ASN A 74 -1.40 -22.08 -1.58
CA ASN A 74 -2.48 -21.74 -2.50
C ASN A 74 -1.92 -20.96 -3.70
N LYS A 75 -2.34 -21.35 -4.92
CA LYS A 75 -1.92 -20.71 -6.17
C LYS A 75 -2.16 -19.19 -6.16
N GLU A 76 -3.25 -18.75 -5.53
CA GLU A 76 -3.55 -17.31 -5.45
C GLU A 76 -2.55 -16.55 -4.57
N ILE A 77 -2.07 -17.17 -3.48
CA ILE A 77 -1.04 -16.56 -2.64
C ILE A 77 0.29 -16.51 -3.40
N ASN A 78 0.65 -17.60 -4.08
CA ASN A 78 1.87 -17.67 -4.87
C ASN A 78 1.91 -16.70 -6.05
N ASN A 79 0.74 -16.35 -6.61
CA ASN A 79 0.59 -15.39 -7.69
C ASN A 79 0.34 -13.95 -7.20
N SER A 80 0.27 -13.74 -5.89
CA SER A 80 0.05 -12.42 -5.30
C SER A 80 1.38 -11.75 -4.92
N LEU A 81 1.32 -10.46 -4.64
CA LEU A 81 2.45 -9.70 -4.11
C LEU A 81 2.70 -9.93 -2.61
N ILE A 82 2.01 -10.88 -1.97
CA ILE A 82 2.10 -11.07 -0.51
C ILE A 82 3.55 -11.36 -0.12
N THR A 83 4.23 -12.27 -0.80
CA THR A 83 5.63 -12.61 -0.51
C THR A 83 6.51 -11.37 -0.57
N GLU A 84 6.44 -10.59 -1.64
CA GLU A 84 7.24 -9.40 -1.86
C GLU A 84 6.98 -8.32 -0.82
N LEU A 85 5.72 -8.18 -0.41
CA LEU A 85 5.28 -7.14 0.51
C LEU A 85 5.45 -7.52 1.99
N THR A 86 5.59 -8.80 2.31
CA THR A 86 5.69 -9.26 3.71
C THR A 86 7.03 -9.89 4.08
N GLN A 87 7.90 -10.25 3.14
CA GLN A 87 9.18 -10.93 3.42
C GLN A 87 10.21 -10.10 4.22
N TYR A 88 10.01 -8.78 4.30
CA TYR A 88 10.93 -7.84 4.96
C TYR A 88 10.41 -7.30 6.30
N ASN A 89 9.26 -7.81 6.78
CA ASN A 89 8.65 -7.42 8.05
C ASN A 89 8.90 -8.46 9.14
#